data_AF-A0A0D9WUX1-F1
#
_entry.id   AF-A0A0D9WUX1-F1
#
_cell.length_a   1.000
_cell.length_b   1.000
_cell.length_c   1.000
_cell.angle_alpha   90.00
_cell.angle_beta   90.00
_cell.angle_gamma   90.00
#
_symmetry.space_group_name_H-M   'P 1'
#
loop_
_entity.id
_entity.type
_entity.pdbx_description
1 polymer ?
#
loop_
_entity_poly.entity_id
_entity_poly.type
_entity_poly.pdbx_seq_one_letter_code
_entity_poly.pdbx_strand_id
1 'polypeptide(L)'
;METFFSAILSDLASRSISLMISKYSKPTVSIMEERLQRLLLRARIIVEEAEERLITNHAMLQQLNILRKEMYRGYYTLDKFRCHDHEEDNTKDHQLSTFVSSTI
;
A
#
# COMPACT_ATOMS: atom_id res chain seq x y z
N MET A 1 -5.15 -32.36 31.94
CA MET A 1 -5.91 -32.30 30.67
C MET A 1 -6.43 -30.90 30.35
N GLU A 2 -6.74 -30.07 31.34
CA GLU A 2 -7.26 -28.70 31.12
C GLU A 2 -6.24 -27.73 30.50
N THR A 3 -4.96 -27.85 30.84
CA THR A 3 -3.86 -27.01 30.32
C THR A 3 -3.60 -27.23 28.82
N PHE A 4 -3.70 -28.48 28.36
CA PHE A 4 -3.58 -28.83 26.94
C PHE A 4 -4.71 -28.21 26.11
N PHE A 5 -5.94 -28.29 26.60
CA PHE A 5 -7.11 -27.72 25.93
C PHE A 5 -7.05 -26.18 25.90
N SER A 6 -6.63 -25.57 27.01
CA SER A 6 -6.42 -24.12 27.10
C SER A 6 -5.35 -23.64 26.12
N ALA A 7 -4.24 -24.38 25.96
CA ALA A 7 -3.20 -24.05 25.00
C ALA A 7 -3.72 -24.06 23.55
N ILE A 8 -4.45 -25.11 23.17
CA ILE A 8 -5.06 -25.23 21.84
C ILE A 8 -6.06 -24.10 21.57
N LEU A 9 -6.91 -23.79 22.56
CA LEU A 9 -7.89 -22.72 22.44
C LEU A 9 -7.22 -21.35 22.31
N SER A 10 -6.14 -21.10 23.05
CA SER A 10 -5.38 -19.86 22.97
C SER A 10 -4.65 -19.67 21.64
N ASP A 11 -4.08 -20.75 21.07
CA ASP A 11 -3.48 -20.74 19.73
C ASP A 11 -4.54 -20.49 18.65
N LEU A 12 -5.70 -21.15 18.76
CA LEU A 12 -6.82 -20.94 17.85
C LEU A 12 -7.37 -19.51 17.92
N ALA A 13 -7.51 -18.96 19.13
CA ALA A 13 -7.95 -17.58 19.34
C ALA A 13 -6.94 -16.58 18.76
N SER A 14 -5.65 -16.79 19.01
CA SER A 14 -4.55 -15.99 18.46
C SER A 14 -4.56 -16.01 16.93
N ARG A 15 -4.67 -17.21 16.32
CA ARG A 15 -4.78 -17.36 14.87
C ARG A 15 -6.02 -16.70 14.29
N SER A 16 -7.17 -16.83 14.96
CA SER A 16 -8.42 -16.17 14.55
C SER A 16 -8.29 -14.65 14.56
N ILE A 17 -7.72 -14.08 15.63
CA ILE A 17 -7.45 -12.64 15.73
C ILE A 17 -6.47 -12.20 14.63
N SER A 18 -5.41 -12.95 14.40
CA SER A 18 -4.42 -12.65 13.35
C SER A 18 -5.02 -12.71 11.94
N LEU A 19 -5.92 -13.66 11.67
CA LEU A 19 -6.66 -13.76 10.40
C LEU A 19 -7.61 -12.57 10.22
N MET A 20 -8.29 -12.13 11.28
CA MET A 20 -9.14 -10.96 11.23
C MET A 20 -8.31 -9.70 10.94
N ILE A 21 -7.22 -9.47 11.68
CA ILE A 21 -6.32 -8.33 11.46
C ILE A 21 -5.80 -8.33 10.00
N SER A 22 -5.28 -9.46 9.50
CA SER A 22 -4.77 -9.53 8.12
C SER A 22 -5.86 -9.25 7.07
N LYS A 23 -7.10 -9.69 7.29
CA LYS A 23 -8.23 -9.41 6.41
C LYS A 23 -8.69 -7.96 6.42
N TYR A 24 -8.60 -7.25 7.54
CA TYR A 24 -9.07 -5.86 7.62
C TYR A 24 -7.99 -4.82 7.32
N SER A 25 -6.72 -5.15 7.49
CA SER A 25 -5.62 -4.20 7.26
C SER A 25 -5.31 -3.94 5.78
N LYS A 26 -5.51 -4.93 4.90
CA LYS A 26 -5.06 -4.85 3.49
C LYS A 26 -6.09 -4.36 2.44
N PRO A 27 -7.40 -4.64 2.53
CA PRO A 27 -8.34 -4.29 1.45
C PRO A 27 -8.50 -2.79 1.23
N THR A 28 -8.52 -2.01 2.31
CA THR A 28 -8.76 -0.56 2.25
C THR A 28 -7.59 0.17 1.58
N VAL A 29 -6.36 -0.29 1.81
CA VAL A 29 -5.14 0.27 1.23
C VAL A 29 -5.12 0.03 -0.29
N SER A 30 -5.40 -1.21 -0.71
CA SER A 30 -5.44 -1.58 -2.14
C SER A 30 -6.49 -0.80 -2.94
N ILE A 31 -7.71 -0.65 -2.41
CA ILE A 31 -8.77 0.15 -3.08
C ILE A 31 -8.36 1.62 -3.20
N MET A 32 -7.73 2.17 -2.16
CA MET A 32 -7.26 3.56 -2.17
C MET A 32 -6.13 3.74 -3.19
N GLU A 33 -5.21 2.78 -3.28
CA GLU A 33 -4.13 2.77 -4.25
C GLU A 33 -4.67 2.80 -5.69
N GLU A 34 -5.58 1.90 -6.06
CA GLU A 34 -6.17 1.87 -7.41
C GLU A 34 -6.92 3.16 -7.76
N ARG A 35 -7.58 3.77 -6.78
CA ARG A 35 -8.25 5.06 -6.97
C ARG A 35 -7.24 6.18 -7.19
N LEU A 36 -6.16 6.21 -6.41
CA LEU A 36 -5.09 7.19 -6.55
C LEU A 36 -4.40 7.04 -7.91
N GLN A 37 -4.07 5.81 -8.34
CA GLN A 37 -3.48 5.54 -9.67
C GLN A 37 -4.36 6.08 -10.80
N ARG A 38 -5.67 5.81 -10.75
CA ARG A 38 -6.62 6.33 -11.77
C ARG A 38 -6.68 7.86 -11.79
N LEU A 39 -6.67 8.51 -10.63
CA LEU A 39 -6.66 9.97 -10.54
C LEU A 39 -5.35 10.55 -11.11
N LEU A 40 -4.21 9.94 -10.80
CA LEU A 40 -2.91 10.36 -11.31
C LEU A 40 -2.79 10.22 -12.83
N LEU A 41 -3.30 9.12 -13.39
CA LEU A 41 -3.37 8.95 -14.85
C LEU A 41 -4.20 10.04 -15.51
N ARG A 42 -5.36 10.39 -14.93
CA ARG A 42 -6.18 11.49 -15.45
C ARG A 42 -5.47 12.84 -15.34
N ALA A 43 -4.82 13.11 -14.22
CA ALA A 43 -4.04 14.32 -14.03
C ALA A 43 -2.92 14.44 -15.06
N ARG A 44 -2.22 13.33 -15.34
CA ARG A 44 -1.16 13.26 -16.35
C ARG A 44 -1.67 13.60 -17.74
N ILE A 45 -2.78 12.98 -18.16
CA ILE A 45 -3.40 13.27 -19.47
C ILE A 45 -3.76 14.77 -19.57
N ILE A 46 -4.36 15.35 -18.52
CA ILE A 46 -4.70 16.78 -18.51
C ILE A 46 -3.45 17.65 -18.63
N VAL A 47 -2.36 17.29 -17.94
CA VAL A 47 -1.10 18.04 -17.99
C VAL A 47 -0.47 17.94 -19.39
N GLU A 48 -0.40 16.75 -19.96
CA GLU A 48 0.13 16.52 -21.31
C GLU A 48 -0.71 17.26 -22.36
N GLU A 49 -2.05 17.15 -22.34
CA GLU A 49 -2.92 17.91 -23.25
C GLU A 49 -2.78 19.44 -23.08
N ALA A 50 -2.58 19.91 -21.85
CA ALA A 50 -2.44 21.33 -21.58
C ALA A 50 -1.08 21.89 -22.01
N GLU A 51 -0.04 21.05 -22.09
CA GLU A 51 1.29 21.43 -22.61
C GLU A 51 1.26 21.58 -24.14
N GLU A 52 0.44 20.79 -24.84
CA GLU A 52 0.22 20.93 -26.28
C GLU A 52 -0.66 22.14 -26.65
N ARG A 53 -1.43 22.66 -25.69
CA ARG A 53 -2.30 23.82 -25.87
C ARG A 53 -1.56 25.11 -25.46
N LEU A 54 -1.67 26.15 -26.28
CA LEU A 54 -1.16 27.49 -25.93
C LEU A 54 -2.08 28.18 -24.89
N ILE A 55 -2.02 27.74 -23.64
CA ILE A 55 -2.77 28.34 -22.53
C ILE A 55 -2.09 29.65 -22.11
N THR A 56 -2.78 30.77 -22.31
CA THR A 56 -2.31 32.11 -21.91
C THR A 56 -2.97 32.64 -20.64
N ASN A 57 -4.06 32.01 -20.19
CA ASN A 57 -4.77 32.42 -18.98
C ASN A 57 -3.94 32.08 -17.73
N HIS A 58 -3.49 33.10 -17.02
CA HIS A 58 -2.66 32.95 -15.81
C HIS A 58 -3.33 32.13 -14.70
N ALA A 59 -4.64 32.25 -14.50
CA ALA A 59 -5.35 31.47 -13.49
C ALA A 59 -5.36 29.97 -13.85
N MET A 60 -5.55 29.64 -15.14
CA MET A 60 -5.47 28.26 -15.61
C MET A 60 -4.04 27.70 -15.50
N LEU A 61 -3.03 28.50 -15.84
CA LEU A 61 -1.62 28.10 -15.67
C LEU A 61 -1.29 27.81 -14.20
N GLN A 62 -1.82 28.61 -13.28
CA GLN A 62 -1.66 28.36 -11.84
C GLN A 62 -2.34 27.05 -11.42
N GLN A 63 -3.58 26.80 -11.86
CA GLN A 63 -4.28 25.54 -11.60
C GLN A 63 -3.52 24.33 -12.15
N LEU A 64 -2.98 24.45 -13.37
CA LEU A 64 -2.18 23.40 -14.00
C LEU A 64 -0.91 23.11 -13.22
N ASN A 65 -0.26 24.15 -12.69
CA ASN A 65 0.93 23.99 -11.86
C ASN A 65 0.62 23.28 -10.53
N ILE A 66 -0.48 23.64 -9.89
CA ILE A 66 -0.96 22.95 -8.68
C ILE A 66 -1.25 21.48 -8.98
N LEU A 67 -1.98 21.20 -10.08
CA LEU A 67 -2.29 19.85 -10.50
C LEU A 67 -1.02 19.02 -10.72
N ARG A 68 -0.04 19.57 -11.44
CA ARG A 68 1.26 18.94 -11.70
C ARG A 68 2.00 18.63 -10.40
N LYS A 69 2.05 19.58 -9.46
CA LYS A 69 2.71 19.39 -8.16
C LYS A 69 2.06 18.27 -7.34
N GLU A 70 0.73 18.26 -7.25
CA GLU A 70 0.02 17.23 -6.50
C GLU A 70 0.07 15.87 -7.19
N MET A 71 0.13 15.84 -8.52
CA MET A 71 0.36 14.62 -9.29
C MET A 71 1.70 13.97 -8.91
N TYR A 72 2.80 14.72 -8.91
CA TYR A 72 4.10 14.17 -8.49
C TYR A 72 4.13 13.72 -7.03
N ARG A 73 3.47 14.47 -6.13
CA ARG A 73 3.29 14.05 -4.72
C ARG A 73 2.52 12.74 -4.60
N GLY A 74 1.48 12.55 -5.40
CA GLY A 74 0.73 11.31 -5.44
C GLY A 74 1.57 10.14 -5.97
N TYR A 75 2.38 10.34 -7.01
CA TYR A 75 3.31 9.31 -7.49
C TYR A 75 4.33 8.90 -6.42
N TYR A 76 4.92 9.86 -5.71
CA TYR A 76 5.82 9.58 -4.58
C TYR A 76 5.13 8.81 -3.45
N THR A 77 3.86 9.13 -3.19
CA THR A 77 3.06 8.43 -2.18
C THR A 77 2.76 7.00 -2.62
N LEU A 78 2.42 6.80 -3.89
CA LEU A 78 2.18 5.48 -4.48
C LEU A 78 3.44 4.60 -4.39
N ASP A 79 4.60 5.17 -4.71
CA ASP A 79 5.88 4.48 -4.64
C ASP A 79 6.19 3.98 -3.23
N LYS A 80 5.93 4.80 -2.21
CA LYS A 80 6.07 4.40 -0.80
C LYS A 80 5.20 3.22 -0.40
N PHE A 81 3.95 3.19 -0.85
CA PHE A 81 3.05 2.06 -0.55
C PHE A 81 3.61 0.76 -1.14
N ARG A 82 4.06 0.80 -2.40
CA ARG A 82 4.62 -0.37 -3.10
C ARG A 82 5.92 -0.88 -2.48
N CYS A 83 6.78 0.01 -2.00
CA CYS A 83 7.99 -0.39 -1.27
C CYS A 83 7.67 -1.05 0.09
N HIS A 84 6.66 -0.54 0.81
CA HIS A 84 6.31 -1.07 2.13
C HIS A 84 5.72 -2.49 2.04
N ASP A 85 4.90 -2.77 1.03
CA ASP A 85 4.37 -4.11 0.77
C ASP A 85 5.47 -5.13 0.42
N HIS A 86 6.58 -4.67 -0.18
CA HIS A 86 7.68 -5.55 -0.58
C HIS A 86 8.62 -5.89 0.59
N GLU A 87 8.77 -5.02 1.58
CA GLU A 87 9.57 -5.28 2.79
C GLU A 87 8.88 -6.30 3.72
N GLU A 88 7.54 -6.30 3.78
CA GLU A 88 6.78 -7.23 4.62
C GLU A 88 6.84 -8.68 4.10
N ASP A 89 7.11 -8.89 2.80
CA ASP A 89 7.24 -10.23 2.20
C ASP A 89 8.64 -10.85 2.41
N ASN A 90 9.70 -10.04 2.41
CA ASN A 90 11.08 -10.49 2.64
C ASN A 90 11.36 -10.98 4.08
N THR A 91 10.44 -10.74 5.03
CA THR A 91 10.60 -11.19 6.42
C THR A 91 10.07 -12.61 6.67
N LYS A 92 9.34 -13.20 5.72
CA LYS A 92 8.83 -14.58 5.84
C LYS A 92 9.89 -15.63 5.48
N ASP A 93 10.84 -15.27 4.63
CA ASP A 93 11.90 -16.20 4.22
C ASP A 93 13.00 -16.36 5.29
N HIS A 94 13.09 -15.45 6.26
CA HIS A 94 14.07 -15.55 7.34
C HIS A 94 13.58 -16.35 8.56
N GLN A 95 12.27 -16.63 8.68
CA GLN A 95 11.74 -17.43 9.80
C GLN A 95 11.78 -18.94 9.55
N LEU A 96 11.92 -19.38 8.29
CA LEU A 96 12.10 -20.80 7.96
C LEU A 96 13.52 -21.29 8.23
N SER A 97 14.50 -20.40 8.38
CA SER A 97 15.89 -20.77 8.69
C SER A 97 16.14 -20.97 10.19
N THR A 98 15.39 -20.29 11.07
CA THR A 98 15.60 -20.36 12.52
C THR A 98 15.00 -21.62 13.17
N PHE A 99 14.01 -22.26 12.55
CA PHE A 99 13.39 -23.48 13.10
C PHE A 99 14.19 -24.77 12.83
N VAL A 100 15.09 -24.77 11.85
CA VAL A 100 15.89 -25.95 11.50
C VAL A 100 17.18 -26.03 12.33
N SER A 101 17.61 -24.92 12.94
CA SER A 101 18.87 -24.87 13.69
C SER A 101 18.75 -25.20 15.19
N SER A 102 17.54 -25.45 15.71
CA SER A 102 17.30 -25.78 17.12
C SER A 102 17.06 -27.28 17.39
N THR A 103 17.37 -28.17 16.44
CA THR A 103 17.27 -29.64 16.61
C THR A 103 18.58 -30.38 16.32
N ILE A 104 19.73 -29.79 16.61
CA ILE A 104 21.00 -30.53 16.74
C ILE A 104 21.62 -30.14 18.07
#